data_AF-A0A1D8KBS5-F1
#
_entry.id   AF-A0A1D8KBS5-F1
#
_cell.length_a   1.000
_cell.length_b   1.000
_cell.length_c   1.000
_cell.angle_alpha   90.00
_cell.angle_beta   90.00
_cell.angle_gamma   90.00
#
_symmetry.space_group_name_H-M   'P 1'
#
loop_
_entity.id
_entity.type
_entity.pdbx_description
1 polymer ?
#
loop_
_entity_poly.entity_id
_entity_poly.type
_entity_poly.pdbx_seq_one_letter_code
_entity_poly.pdbx_strand_id
1 'polypeptide(L)'
;MSDKVRLVVCHKQSTSARLRFLRLPWGATLFSPLPEGATLSEAEDAPLRAHPAACAQAAASWLDLPAASLCTETDFCRLVQLPDGGTLEMLLLRVTEVDPPFAAAERREARFVDLLDARDLRPIELDLLRESYAYLLGG
;
A
#
# COMPACT_ATOMS: atom_id res chain seq x y z
N MET A 1 -7.32 8.80 10.62
CA MET A 1 -6.26 7.78 10.56
C MET A 1 -5.11 8.27 11.43
N SER A 2 -4.45 7.42 12.21
CA SER A 2 -3.25 7.83 12.96
C SER A 2 -2.14 8.21 11.96
N ASP A 3 -1.35 9.25 12.26
CA ASP A 3 -0.14 9.57 11.48
C ASP A 3 0.87 8.42 11.47
N LYS A 4 0.68 7.41 12.33
CA LYS A 4 1.52 6.21 12.47
C LYS A 4 1.25 5.07 11.49
N VAL A 5 0.30 5.23 10.55
CA VAL A 5 -0.04 4.17 9.58
C VAL A 5 0.01 4.72 8.16
N ARG A 6 0.53 3.93 7.25
CA ARG A 6 0.53 4.16 5.80
C ARG A 6 0.10 2.89 5.09
N LEU A 7 -0.57 3.06 3.97
CA LEU A 7 -1.12 1.93 3.22
C LEU A 7 -0.55 1.93 1.81
N VAL A 8 -0.18 0.75 1.35
CA VAL A 8 -0.03 0.45 -0.07
C VAL A 8 -1.31 -0.23 -0.53
N VAL A 9 -1.84 0.16 -1.68
CA VAL A 9 -2.98 -0.53 -2.31
C VAL A 9 -2.52 -1.24 -3.55
N CYS A 10 -2.89 -2.52 -3.68
CA CYS A 10 -2.58 -3.33 -4.85
C CYS A 10 -3.84 -3.92 -5.47
N HIS A 11 -3.70 -4.35 -6.73
CA HIS A 11 -4.65 -5.21 -7.42
C HIS A 11 -3.90 -6.41 -7.97
N LYS A 12 -4.44 -7.61 -7.75
CA LYS A 12 -3.93 -8.88 -8.30
C LYS A 12 -4.97 -9.45 -9.24
N GLN A 13 -4.68 -9.49 -10.53
CA GLN A 13 -5.58 -10.10 -11.49
C GLN A 13 -5.49 -11.63 -11.37
N SER A 14 -6.64 -12.29 -11.19
CA SER A 14 -6.73 -13.70 -10.81
C SER A 14 -6.29 -14.70 -11.90
N THR A 15 -6.34 -14.32 -13.17
CA THR A 15 -6.04 -15.20 -14.32
C THR A 15 -4.57 -15.14 -14.75
N SER A 16 -3.98 -13.95 -14.77
CA SER A 16 -2.66 -13.63 -15.29
C SER A 16 -1.62 -13.42 -14.19
N ALA A 17 -2.07 -13.39 -12.92
CA ALA A 17 -1.28 -12.97 -11.77
C ALA A 17 -0.67 -11.56 -11.90
N ARG A 18 -1.14 -10.74 -12.86
CA ARG A 18 -0.65 -9.37 -13.02
C ARG A 18 -0.93 -8.56 -11.77
N LEU A 19 0.13 -8.02 -11.19
CA LEU A 19 0.09 -7.18 -10.00
C LEU A 19 0.27 -5.71 -10.38
N ARG A 20 -0.65 -4.89 -9.89
CA ARG A 20 -0.59 -3.44 -10.01
C ARG A 20 -0.65 -2.79 -8.64
N PHE A 21 -0.04 -1.62 -8.52
CA PHE A 21 -0.02 -0.82 -7.30
C PHE A 21 -0.66 0.54 -7.57
N LEU A 22 -1.42 1.03 -6.61
CA LEU A 22 -1.95 2.38 -6.64
C LEU A 22 -0.80 3.36 -6.41
N ARG A 23 -0.57 4.22 -7.40
CA ARG A 23 0.43 5.28 -7.36
C ARG A 23 -0.24 6.63 -7.39
N LEU A 24 0.12 7.47 -6.43
CA LEU A 24 -0.33 8.84 -6.25
C LEU A 24 0.70 9.83 -6.82
N PRO A 25 0.36 11.12 -6.99
CA PRO A 25 1.31 12.12 -7.47
C PRO A 25 2.58 12.22 -6.61
N TRP A 26 2.47 11.91 -5.33
CA TRP A 26 3.58 11.98 -4.37
C TRP A 26 4.29 10.65 -4.10
N GLY A 27 3.78 9.51 -4.57
CA GLY A 27 4.37 8.23 -4.22
C GLY A 27 3.43 7.02 -4.24
N ALA A 28 3.80 5.98 -3.51
CA ALA A 28 3.05 4.72 -3.43
C ALA A 28 2.18 4.57 -2.18
N THR A 29 2.22 5.53 -1.25
CA THR A 29 1.52 5.43 0.04
C THR A 29 0.28 6.32 0.11
N LEU A 30 -0.83 5.74 0.57
CA LEU A 30 -2.06 6.47 0.85
C LEU A 30 -1.94 7.40 2.08
N PHE A 31 -2.86 8.36 2.12
CA PHE A 31 -3.03 9.44 3.10
C PHE A 31 -1.93 10.50 3.10
N SER A 32 -0.66 10.11 3.03
CA SER A 32 0.46 11.04 2.92
C SER A 32 1.73 10.32 2.46
N PRO A 33 2.70 11.05 1.87
CA PRO A 33 4.00 10.48 1.53
C PRO A 33 4.75 10.00 2.78
N LEU A 34 5.71 9.09 2.59
CA LEU A 34 6.67 8.78 3.66
C LEU A 34 7.58 10.00 3.91
N PRO A 35 7.90 10.32 5.18
CA PRO A 35 8.85 11.38 5.50
C PRO A 35 10.20 11.20 4.77
N GLU A 36 10.90 12.30 4.53
CA GLU A 36 12.26 12.25 4.01
C GLU A 36 13.20 11.58 5.02
N GLY A 37 14.17 10.81 4.55
CA GLY A 37 15.09 10.05 5.42
C GLY A 37 14.48 8.85 6.12
N ALA A 38 13.21 8.52 5.86
CA ALA A 38 12.61 7.28 6.35
C ALA A 38 13.28 6.04 5.73
N THR A 39 13.41 4.98 6.51
CA THR A 39 14.02 3.69 6.09
C THR A 39 13.12 2.52 6.45
N LEU A 40 13.18 1.45 5.66
CA LEU A 40 12.54 0.19 6.05
C LEU A 40 13.33 -0.45 7.19
N SER A 41 12.61 -0.93 8.20
CA SER A 41 13.18 -1.73 9.27
C SER A 41 13.51 -3.13 8.76
N GLU A 42 14.66 -3.68 9.15
CA GLU A 42 15.03 -5.07 8.86
C GLU A 42 14.20 -6.10 9.64
N ALA A 43 13.51 -5.67 10.70
CA ALA A 43 12.58 -6.51 11.43
C ALA A 43 11.34 -6.79 10.56
N GLU A 44 11.29 -7.99 9.99
CA GLU A 44 10.08 -8.54 9.37
C GLU A 44 9.03 -8.80 10.45
N ASP A 45 7.75 -8.59 10.11
CA ASP A 45 6.58 -9.07 10.84
C ASP A 45 6.40 -8.53 12.27
N ALA A 46 6.15 -7.22 12.37
CA ALA A 46 5.62 -6.62 13.60
C ALA A 46 4.13 -6.92 13.77
N PRO A 47 3.66 -7.19 15.01
CA PRO A 47 2.23 -7.37 15.27
C PRO A 47 1.49 -6.09 14.90
N LEU A 48 0.43 -6.25 14.10
CA LEU A 48 -0.40 -5.17 13.61
C LEU A 48 -1.04 -4.42 14.79
N ARG A 49 -0.71 -3.14 14.99
CA ARG A 49 -1.37 -2.31 16.01
C ARG A 49 -2.60 -1.60 15.45
N ALA A 50 -2.58 -1.26 14.17
CA ALA A 50 -3.73 -0.70 13.48
C ALA A 50 -4.84 -1.73 13.28
N HIS A 51 -6.11 -1.36 13.48
CA HIS A 51 -7.21 -2.29 13.22
C HIS A 51 -7.37 -2.51 11.69
N PRO A 52 -7.20 -3.73 11.16
CA PRO A 52 -7.11 -3.94 9.71
C PRO A 52 -8.40 -3.53 8.99
N ALA A 53 -9.57 -3.92 9.50
CA ALA A 53 -10.84 -3.52 8.90
C ALA A 53 -11.04 -1.98 8.88
N ALA A 54 -10.48 -1.26 9.86
CA ALA A 54 -10.57 0.21 9.87
C ALA A 54 -9.67 0.83 8.79
N CYS A 55 -8.52 0.20 8.51
CA CYS A 55 -7.62 0.63 7.43
C CYS A 55 -8.25 0.41 6.05
N ALA A 56 -8.83 -0.76 5.81
CA ALA A 56 -9.58 -1.05 4.59
C ALA A 56 -10.75 -0.08 4.40
N GLN A 57 -11.55 0.14 5.45
CA GLN A 57 -12.67 1.09 5.42
C GLN A 57 -12.22 2.52 5.10
N ALA A 58 -11.14 2.99 5.71
CA ALA A 58 -10.62 4.33 5.50
C ALA A 58 -10.11 4.53 4.06
N ALA A 59 -9.39 3.54 3.51
CA ALA A 59 -8.92 3.58 2.13
C ALA A 59 -10.07 3.49 1.12
N ALA A 60 -11.07 2.63 1.37
CA ALA A 60 -12.25 2.49 0.51
C ALA A 60 -13.04 3.80 0.49
N SER A 61 -13.26 4.41 1.67
CA SER A 61 -13.92 5.72 1.78
C SER A 61 -13.12 6.82 1.07
N TRP A 62 -11.79 6.81 1.18
CA TRP A 62 -10.93 7.75 0.46
C TRP A 62 -11.01 7.56 -1.06
N LEU A 63 -11.04 6.32 -1.56
CA LEU A 63 -11.22 6.03 -2.99
C LEU A 63 -12.67 6.18 -3.47
N ASP A 64 -13.63 6.48 -2.58
CA ASP A 64 -15.06 6.50 -2.92
C ASP A 64 -15.53 5.14 -3.48
N LEU A 65 -15.18 4.08 -2.75
CA LEU A 65 -15.50 2.69 -3.04
C LEU A 65 -16.33 2.06 -1.91
N PRO A 66 -17.10 1.00 -2.20
CA PRO A 66 -17.68 0.15 -1.18
C PRO A 66 -16.62 -0.39 -0.22
N ALA A 67 -16.98 -0.52 1.07
CA ALA A 67 -16.09 -1.05 2.10
C ALA A 67 -15.50 -2.42 1.75
N ALA A 68 -16.28 -3.27 1.06
CA ALA A 68 -15.88 -4.61 0.66
C ALA A 68 -14.94 -4.66 -0.56
N SER A 69 -14.70 -3.53 -1.23
CA SER A 69 -13.82 -3.47 -2.41
C SER A 69 -12.33 -3.55 -2.04
N LEU A 70 -11.98 -3.43 -0.75
CA LEU A 70 -10.62 -3.58 -0.24
C LEU A 70 -10.56 -4.56 0.94
N CYS A 71 -9.54 -5.41 0.96
CA CYS A 71 -9.18 -6.22 2.12
C CYS A 71 -7.74 -5.91 2.58
N THR A 72 -7.47 -6.01 3.87
CA THR A 72 -6.10 -5.91 4.40
C THR A 72 -5.44 -7.27 4.34
N GLU A 73 -4.22 -7.33 3.82
CA GLU A 73 -3.36 -8.51 3.91
C GLU A 73 -2.75 -8.54 5.32
N THR A 74 -3.39 -9.26 6.25
CA THR A 74 -3.08 -9.17 7.69
C THR A 74 -1.72 -9.73 8.08
N ASP A 75 -1.17 -10.61 7.24
CA ASP A 75 0.16 -11.20 7.45
C ASP A 75 1.26 -10.36 6.77
N PHE A 76 0.90 -9.22 6.18
CA PHE A 76 1.85 -8.24 5.65
C PHE A 76 1.85 -6.98 6.51
N CYS A 77 2.93 -6.80 7.28
CA CYS A 77 3.21 -5.58 8.01
C CYS A 77 4.70 -5.26 7.91
N ARG A 78 5.03 -4.02 7.58
CA ARG A 78 6.41 -3.50 7.63
C ARG A 78 6.51 -2.31 8.54
N LEU A 79 7.61 -2.23 9.27
CA LEU A 79 7.92 -1.05 10.07
C LEU A 79 8.82 -0.12 9.25
N VAL A 80 8.46 1.16 9.22
CA VAL A 80 9.30 2.22 8.67
C VAL A 80 9.85 3.02 9.84
N GLN A 81 11.17 3.14 9.90
CA GLN A 81 11.86 3.99 10.86
C GLN A 81 11.88 5.42 10.35
N LEU A 82 11.56 6.35 11.25
CA LEU A 82 11.58 7.77 10.97
C LEU A 82 12.89 8.40 11.48
N PRO A 83 13.35 9.50 10.87
CA PRO A 83 14.58 10.19 11.30
C PRO A 83 14.54 10.70 12.74
N ASP A 84 13.35 10.95 13.28
CA ASP A 84 13.13 11.41 14.67
C ASP A 84 13.13 10.27 15.70
N GLY A 85 13.40 9.03 15.26
CA GLY A 85 13.36 7.83 16.09
C GLY A 85 11.96 7.22 16.23
N GLY A 86 10.94 7.80 15.60
CA GLY A 86 9.60 7.24 15.52
C GLY A 86 9.51 6.03 14.58
N THR A 87 8.37 5.33 14.64
CA THR A 87 8.04 4.25 13.71
C THR A 87 6.65 4.40 13.12
N LEU A 88 6.51 4.01 11.85
CA LEU A 88 5.26 3.91 11.13
C LEU A 88 4.98 2.45 10.75
N GLU A 89 3.72 2.06 10.74
CA GLU A 89 3.26 0.79 10.19
C GLU A 89 2.88 0.96 8.72
N MET A 90 3.42 0.10 7.88
CA MET A 90 3.10 -0.04 6.47
C MET A 90 2.26 -1.29 6.26
N LEU A 91 1.02 -1.09 5.82
CA LEU A 91 0.09 -2.18 5.55
C LEU A 91 -0.19 -2.30 4.08
N LEU A 92 -0.52 -3.52 3.66
CA LEU A 92 -0.93 -3.81 2.30
C LEU A 92 -2.44 -4.04 2.23
N LEU A 93 -3.10 -3.31 1.35
CA LEU A 93 -4.50 -3.53 0.99
C LEU A 93 -4.57 -4.10 -0.42
N ARG A 94 -5.47 -5.06 -0.62
CA ARG A 94 -5.77 -5.63 -1.93
C ARG A 94 -7.18 -5.29 -2.35
N VAL A 95 -7.31 -4.88 -3.61
CA VAL A 95 -8.59 -4.75 -4.31
C VAL A 95 -9.20 -6.14 -4.52
N THR A 96 -10.47 -6.30 -4.17
CA THR A 96 -11.19 -7.58 -4.25
C THR A 96 -11.86 -7.80 -5.60
N GLU A 97 -12.06 -6.74 -6.39
CA GLU A 97 -12.68 -6.79 -7.71
C GLU A 97 -11.76 -7.36 -8.79
N VAL A 98 -12.35 -7.93 -9.83
CA VAL A 98 -11.61 -8.55 -10.97
C VAL A 98 -10.76 -7.51 -11.69
N ASP A 99 -11.32 -6.32 -11.89
CA ASP A 99 -10.65 -5.20 -12.54
C ASP A 99 -10.20 -4.17 -11.50
N PRO A 100 -9.05 -3.48 -11.72
CA PRO A 100 -8.68 -2.35 -10.89
C PRO A 100 -9.74 -1.23 -10.99
N PRO A 101 -10.05 -0.52 -9.90
CA PRO A 101 -10.99 0.60 -9.92
C PRO A 101 -10.33 1.86 -10.50
N PHE A 102 -10.00 1.83 -11.81
CA PHE A 102 -9.27 2.90 -12.50
C PHE A 102 -9.94 4.26 -12.36
N ALA A 103 -11.25 4.33 -12.61
CA ALA A 103 -12.00 5.58 -12.51
C ALA A 103 -11.97 6.17 -11.09
N ALA A 104 -11.93 5.33 -10.04
CA ALA A 104 -11.84 5.80 -8.66
C ALA A 104 -10.45 6.36 -8.34
N ALA A 105 -9.39 5.69 -8.83
CA ALA A 105 -8.02 6.18 -8.70
C ALA A 105 -7.84 7.52 -9.43
N GLU A 106 -8.33 7.64 -10.67
CA GLU A 106 -8.19 8.86 -11.49
C GLU A 106 -8.86 10.08 -10.86
N ARG A 107 -10.01 9.91 -10.21
CA ARG A 107 -10.67 10.98 -9.42
C ARG A 107 -9.82 11.51 -8.27
N ARG A 108 -8.77 10.78 -7.89
CA ARG A 108 -7.79 11.14 -6.86
C ARG A 108 -6.40 11.44 -7.42
N GLU A 109 -6.31 11.66 -8.74
CA GLU A 109 -5.04 11.85 -9.47
C GLU A 109 -4.06 10.67 -9.31
N ALA A 110 -4.59 9.52 -8.90
CA ALA A 110 -3.86 8.29 -8.73
C ALA A 110 -4.05 7.39 -9.96
N ARG A 111 -3.13 6.44 -10.15
CA ARG A 111 -3.21 5.44 -11.21
C ARG A 111 -2.70 4.10 -10.72
N PHE A 112 -3.24 3.01 -11.25
CA PHE A 112 -2.68 1.69 -11.05
C PHE A 112 -1.52 1.47 -12.03
N VAL A 113 -0.33 1.16 -11.51
CA VAL A 113 0.89 0.95 -12.29
C VAL A 113 1.49 -0.42 -12.01
N ASP A 114 2.17 -1.01 -12.99
CA ASP A 114 2.98 -2.20 -12.73
C ASP A 114 4.27 -1.80 -11.99
N LEU A 115 4.93 -2.76 -11.33
CA LEU A 115 6.19 -2.51 -10.60
C LEU A 115 7.29 -1.90 -11.51
N LEU A 116 7.32 -2.30 -12.79
CA LEU A 116 8.29 -1.81 -13.77
C LEU A 116 8.07 -0.33 -14.15
N ASP A 117 6.84 0.17 -13.98
CA ASP A 117 6.44 1.56 -14.24
C ASP A 117 6.62 2.46 -13.00
N ALA A 118 7.12 1.90 -11.89
CA ALA A 118 7.32 2.58 -10.62
C ALA A 118 8.80 2.84 -10.29
N ARG A 119 9.71 2.67 -11.26
CA ARG A 119 11.17 2.76 -11.07
C ARG A 119 11.70 4.15 -10.68
N ASP A 120 10.89 5.19 -10.90
CA ASP A 120 11.18 6.58 -10.54
C ASP A 120 10.68 6.95 -9.13
N LEU A 121 10.05 6.03 -8.41
CA LEU A 121 9.75 6.21 -6.99
C LEU A 121 11.04 6.27 -6.17
N ARG A 122 10.94 6.83 -4.95
CA ARG A 122 12.05 6.80 -3.99
C ARG A 122 12.43 5.35 -3.67
N PRO A 123 13.72 5.08 -3.35
CA PRO A 123 14.19 3.73 -3.06
C PRO A 123 13.33 2.97 -2.03
N ILE A 124 13.01 3.60 -0.91
CA ILE A 124 12.15 3.01 0.14
C ILE A 124 10.77 2.60 -0.38
N GLU A 125 10.15 3.41 -1.24
CA GLU A 125 8.83 3.12 -1.78
C GLU A 125 8.92 1.98 -2.81
N LEU A 126 9.98 1.96 -3.62
CA LEU A 126 10.23 0.87 -4.55
C LEU A 126 10.49 -0.45 -3.83
N ASP A 127 11.23 -0.44 -2.73
CA ASP A 127 11.50 -1.61 -1.90
C ASP A 127 10.22 -2.12 -1.23
N LEU A 128 9.37 -1.23 -0.70
CA LEU A 128 8.03 -1.57 -0.22
C LEU A 128 7.17 -2.26 -1.28
N LEU A 129 7.18 -1.75 -2.52
CA LEU A 129 6.44 -2.38 -3.61
C LEU A 129 7.02 -3.76 -3.99
N ARG A 130 8.35 -3.92 -3.95
CA ARG A 130 9.02 -5.20 -4.20
C ARG A 130 8.69 -6.24 -3.13
N GLU A 131 8.73 -5.87 -1.86
CA GLU A 131 8.35 -6.75 -0.75
C GLU A 131 6.87 -7.14 -0.84
N SER A 132 6.00 -6.17 -1.13
CA SER A 132 4.57 -6.43 -1.36
C SER A 132 4.35 -7.38 -2.54
N TYR A 133 5.09 -7.19 -3.63
CA TYR A 133 5.04 -8.07 -4.81
C TYR A 133 5.50 -9.49 -4.49
N ALA A 134 6.61 -9.63 -3.75
CA ALA A 134 7.14 -10.92 -3.32
C ALA A 134 6.14 -11.65 -2.41
N TYR A 135 5.56 -10.96 -1.42
CA TYR A 135 4.52 -11.50 -0.54
C TYR A 135 3.30 -12.01 -1.33
N LEU A 136 2.79 -11.21 -2.28
CA LEU A 136 1.59 -11.57 -3.06
C LEU A 136 1.80 -12.70 -4.06
N LEU A 137 3.04 -13.00 -4.47
CA LEU A 137 3.36 -14.11 -5.37
C LEU A 137 3.87 -15.37 -4.67
N GLY A 138 4.52 -15.22 -3.51
CA GLY A 138 5.13 -16.30 -2.75
C GLY A 138 4.28 -16.83 -1.59
N GLY A 139 3.13 -16.21 -1.31
CA GLY A 139 2.11 -16.71 -0.39
C GLY A 139 1.24 -17.82 -0.99
#